data_AF-A0AAD8CDI9-F1
#
_entry.id   AF-A0AAD8CDI9-F1
#
_cell.length_a   1.000
_cell.length_b   1.000
_cell.length_c   1.000
_cell.angle_alpha   90.00
_cell.angle_beta   90.00
_cell.angle_gamma   90.00
#
_symmetry.space_group_name_H-M   'P 1'
#
loop_
_entity.id
_entity.type
_entity.pdbx_description
1 polymer ?
#
loop_
_entity_poly.entity_id
_entity_poly.type
_entity_poly.pdbx_seq_one_letter_code
_entity_poly.pdbx_strand_id
1 'polypeptide(L)'
;MARLRKKACVALFLFTLFIFGTMMGLRTLKPSDGFSDLAPGLKLLPVAAERMDRRSVSSEVVVSPIHVHAITDTKVVHTNSNLEGDIYYDVHIFYYTWFGSPKLDGKYIHWDHVLVPHWDPKIAASYPKGRHTPPEDIGSSFYPELGPYSSRDPDILESHMEQLRAAAAGVLVLSWYPPGMADDNGEPTEDLVPSLLDAAHRHGIKVKHASVF
;
A
#
# COMPACT_ATOMS: atom_id res chain seq x y z
N MET A 1 66.97 -9.22 24.14
CA MET A 1 65.74 -8.46 23.87
C MET A 1 65.56 -7.96 22.42
N ALA A 2 66.62 -7.74 21.62
CA ALA A 2 66.48 -7.20 20.24
C ALA A 2 65.91 -8.20 19.19
N ARG A 3 66.13 -9.51 19.34
CA ARG A 3 65.64 -10.53 18.38
C ARG A 3 64.12 -10.76 18.44
N LEU A 4 63.51 -10.67 19.63
CA LEU A 4 62.06 -10.82 19.82
C LEU A 4 61.28 -9.65 19.21
N ARG A 5 61.79 -8.42 19.37
CA ARG A 5 61.22 -7.22 18.74
C ARG A 5 61.24 -7.29 17.21
N LYS A 6 62.32 -7.80 16.61
CA LYS A 6 62.41 -7.99 15.15
C LYS A 6 61.40 -9.02 14.64
N LYS A 7 61.20 -10.15 15.34
CA LYS A 7 60.20 -11.15 14.96
C LYS A 7 58.76 -10.62 15.08
N ALA A 8 58.47 -9.84 16.12
CA ALA A 8 57.17 -9.20 16.30
C ALA A 8 56.89 -8.14 15.21
N CYS A 9 57.87 -7.31 14.85
CA CYS A 9 57.72 -6.35 13.76
C CYS A 9 57.52 -7.02 12.40
N VAL A 10 58.24 -8.12 12.13
CA VAL A 10 58.05 -8.88 10.88
C VAL A 10 56.66 -9.52 10.83
N ALA A 11 56.19 -10.11 11.93
CA ALA A 11 54.84 -10.68 11.99
C ALA A 11 53.76 -9.62 11.79
N LEU A 12 53.90 -8.44 12.39
CA LEU A 12 52.94 -7.35 12.25
C LEU A 12 52.91 -6.80 10.82
N PHE A 13 54.08 -6.70 10.18
CA PHE A 13 54.19 -6.26 8.78
C PHE A 13 53.55 -7.27 7.79
N LEU A 14 53.75 -8.57 8.02
CA LEU A 14 53.10 -9.61 7.21
C LEU A 14 51.57 -9.60 7.40
N PHE A 15 51.11 -9.36 8.62
CA PHE A 15 49.67 -9.24 8.91
C PHE A 15 49.04 -8.02 8.22
N THR A 16 49.72 -6.87 8.22
CA THR A 16 49.22 -5.68 7.51
C THR A 16 49.20 -5.89 6.00
N LEU A 17 50.21 -6.55 5.43
CA LEU A 17 50.23 -6.89 4.00
C LEU A 17 49.08 -7.84 3.62
N PHE A 18 48.75 -8.81 4.48
CA PHE A 18 47.65 -9.73 4.24
C PHE A 18 46.28 -9.02 4.24
N ILE A 19 46.02 -8.12 5.20
CA ILE A 19 44.78 -7.35 5.24
C ILE A 19 44.65 -6.44 4.00
N PHE A 20 45.72 -5.75 3.63
CA PHE A 20 45.68 -4.89 2.44
C PHE A 20 45.52 -5.69 1.14
N GLY A 21 46.19 -6.84 1.02
CA GLY A 21 46.07 -7.73 -0.13
C GLY A 21 44.66 -8.29 -0.30
N THR A 22 44.03 -8.72 0.79
CA THR A 22 42.64 -9.23 0.75
C THR A 22 41.65 -8.11 0.42
N MET A 23 41.80 -6.92 0.99
CA MET A 23 40.95 -5.76 0.68
C MET A 23 41.09 -5.29 -0.77
N MET A 24 42.30 -5.31 -1.35
CA MET A 24 42.50 -5.01 -2.77
C MET A 24 41.90 -6.10 -3.67
N GLY A 25 42.04 -7.38 -3.31
CA GLY A 25 41.45 -8.50 -4.06
C GLY A 25 39.92 -8.45 -4.10
N LEU A 26 39.28 -8.20 -2.96
CA LEU A 26 37.83 -8.04 -2.85
C LEU A 26 37.29 -6.86 -3.68
N ARG A 27 38.06 -5.76 -3.80
CA ARG A 27 37.68 -4.61 -4.65
C ARG A 27 37.82 -4.88 -6.15
N THR A 28 38.59 -5.88 -6.56
CA THR A 28 38.72 -6.27 -7.98
C THR A 28 37.68 -7.29 -8.44
N LEU A 29 36.87 -7.82 -7.52
CA LEU A 29 35.74 -8.68 -7.87
C LEU A 29 34.59 -7.80 -8.40
N LYS A 30 34.51 -7.69 -9.73
CA LYS A 30 33.39 -7.05 -10.42
C LYS A 30 32.11 -7.86 -10.16
N PRO A 31 30.97 -7.22 -9.83
CA PRO A 31 29.68 -7.90 -9.79
C PRO A 31 29.39 -8.51 -11.16
N SER A 32 29.02 -9.79 -11.20
CA SER A 32 28.51 -10.43 -12.41
C SER A 32 27.20 -9.76 -12.80
N ASP A 33 27.20 -9.04 -13.92
CA ASP A 33 26.00 -8.58 -14.60
C ASP A 33 25.18 -9.79 -15.05
N GLY A 34 24.02 -10.01 -14.45
CA GLY A 34 23.12 -11.09 -14.86
C GLY A 34 21.87 -11.16 -14.00
N PHE A 35 20.72 -10.95 -14.65
CA PHE A 35 19.35 -11.04 -14.13
C PHE A 35 18.78 -9.79 -13.44
N SER A 36 18.22 -8.87 -14.24
CA SER A 36 16.76 -8.70 -14.34
C SER A 36 16.44 -7.57 -15.32
N ASP A 37 16.63 -7.86 -16.61
CA ASP A 37 16.15 -7.05 -17.72
C ASP A 37 14.83 -7.65 -18.20
N LEU A 38 13.79 -7.60 -17.36
CA LEU A 38 12.41 -8.00 -17.69
C LEU A 38 11.42 -7.19 -16.84
N ALA A 39 11.25 -5.91 -17.20
CA ALA A 39 10.04 -5.16 -16.87
C ALA A 39 9.47 -4.60 -18.18
N PRO A 40 8.46 -5.26 -18.78
CA PRO A 40 7.77 -4.71 -19.93
C PRO A 40 6.74 -3.69 -19.44
N GLY A 41 6.95 -2.41 -19.72
CA GLY A 41 5.90 -1.40 -19.59
C GLY A 41 6.29 -0.14 -18.85
N LEU A 42 7.19 0.66 -19.42
CA LEU A 42 7.22 2.09 -19.14
C LEU A 42 7.51 2.85 -20.43
N LYS A 43 6.47 3.02 -21.26
CA LYS A 43 6.51 4.02 -22.33
C LYS A 43 6.23 5.38 -21.68
N LEU A 44 7.27 6.21 -21.61
CA LEU A 44 7.15 7.65 -21.38
C LEU A 44 6.17 8.25 -22.40
N LEU A 45 5.14 8.96 -21.93
CA LEU A 45 4.30 9.82 -22.77
C LEU A 45 4.89 11.24 -22.80
N PRO A 46 5.08 11.85 -23.98
CA PRO A 46 5.33 13.27 -24.07
C PRO A 46 4.00 14.03 -24.03
N VAL A 47 3.96 15.05 -23.16
CA VAL A 47 2.98 16.14 -23.17
C VAL A 47 3.08 16.88 -24.49
N ALA A 48 2.00 16.94 -25.25
CA ALA A 48 1.78 17.96 -26.27
C ALA A 48 0.28 18.22 -26.41
N ALA A 49 -0.10 19.44 -26.08
CA ALA A 49 -1.42 20.01 -26.25
C ALA A 49 -1.69 20.32 -27.73
N GLU A 50 -2.89 20.04 -28.24
CA GLU A 50 -3.51 20.89 -29.27
C GLU A 50 -5.06 20.80 -29.29
N ARG A 51 -5.64 21.99 -29.09
CA ARG A 51 -6.89 22.60 -29.61
C ARG A 51 -7.94 21.76 -30.37
N MET A 52 -9.16 21.75 -29.80
CA MET A 52 -10.39 22.41 -30.29
C MET A 52 -10.69 22.42 -31.82
N ASP A 53 -11.79 21.76 -32.26
CA ASP A 53 -13.01 22.40 -32.80
C ASP A 53 -14.14 21.40 -33.22
N ARG A 54 -15.39 21.85 -33.07
CA ARG A 54 -16.63 21.64 -33.85
C ARG A 54 -17.28 20.25 -34.16
N ARG A 55 -18.50 20.12 -33.61
CA ARG A 55 -19.85 20.11 -34.27
C ARG A 55 -20.29 18.92 -35.14
N SER A 56 -21.32 18.21 -34.61
CA SER A 56 -22.60 17.76 -35.22
C SER A 56 -22.59 17.05 -36.59
N VAL A 57 -23.22 15.85 -36.66
CA VAL A 57 -24.51 15.58 -37.37
C VAL A 57 -24.84 14.08 -37.35
N SER A 58 -26.14 13.82 -37.27
CA SER A 58 -26.93 12.58 -37.35
C SER A 58 -26.76 11.76 -38.65
N SER A 59 -26.94 10.43 -38.59
CA SER A 59 -28.05 9.70 -39.26
C SER A 59 -27.73 8.24 -39.65
N GLU A 60 -28.68 7.37 -39.28
CA GLU A 60 -29.29 6.26 -40.02
C GLU A 60 -28.50 5.00 -40.48
N VAL A 61 -28.83 3.89 -39.80
CA VAL A 61 -29.34 2.60 -40.31
C VAL A 61 -28.99 2.19 -41.75
N VAL A 62 -28.23 1.10 -41.89
CA VAL A 62 -28.38 0.12 -42.98
C VAL A 62 -28.25 -1.30 -42.42
N VAL A 63 -29.29 -2.10 -42.59
CA VAL A 63 -29.30 -3.56 -42.37
C VAL A 63 -29.21 -4.24 -43.72
N SER A 64 -28.33 -5.24 -43.87
CA SER A 64 -28.57 -6.36 -44.78
C SER A 64 -27.81 -7.63 -44.35
N PRO A 65 -28.35 -8.83 -44.57
CA PRO A 65 -27.90 -10.06 -43.89
C PRO A 65 -27.07 -10.95 -44.81
N ILE A 66 -25.91 -11.45 -44.36
CA ILE A 66 -25.30 -12.67 -44.91
C ILE A 66 -24.67 -13.51 -43.79
N HIS A 67 -25.11 -14.77 -43.74
CA HIS A 67 -24.62 -15.90 -42.95
C HIS A 67 -23.22 -16.32 -43.42
N VAL A 68 -22.22 -16.42 -42.52
CA VAL A 68 -21.10 -17.37 -42.66
C VAL A 68 -20.61 -17.82 -41.26
N HIS A 69 -20.73 -19.13 -41.05
CA HIS A 69 -20.07 -20.05 -40.12
C HIS A 69 -19.49 -19.62 -38.75
N ALA A 70 -19.95 -20.38 -37.76
CA ALA A 70 -19.37 -20.53 -36.43
C ALA A 70 -17.89 -20.93 -36.46
N ILE A 71 -17.08 -20.16 -35.76
CA ILE A 71 -15.88 -20.64 -35.07
C ILE A 71 -15.95 -20.05 -33.66
N THR A 72 -16.15 -20.94 -32.70
CA THR A 72 -16.14 -20.67 -31.27
C THR A 72 -14.72 -20.38 -30.81
N ASP A 73 -14.38 -19.11 -30.65
CA ASP A 73 -13.37 -18.65 -29.69
C ASP A 73 -13.55 -17.15 -29.43
N THR A 74 -14.76 -16.77 -29.05
CA THR A 74 -15.01 -15.44 -28.49
C THR A 74 -14.48 -15.43 -27.06
N LYS A 75 -13.21 -15.00 -26.90
CA LYS A 75 -12.85 -14.20 -25.73
C LYS A 75 -13.86 -13.06 -25.70
N VAL A 76 -14.87 -13.17 -24.84
CA VAL A 76 -15.85 -12.12 -24.59
C VAL A 76 -15.04 -10.94 -24.07
N VAL A 77 -14.65 -10.05 -24.97
CA VAL A 77 -14.22 -8.71 -24.59
C VAL A 77 -15.50 -8.07 -24.12
N HIS A 78 -15.70 -8.07 -22.80
CA HIS A 78 -16.69 -7.23 -22.15
C HIS A 78 -16.37 -5.78 -22.50
N THR A 79 -16.93 -5.28 -23.60
CA THR A 79 -17.10 -3.85 -23.78
C THR A 79 -18.27 -3.46 -22.89
N ASN A 80 -18.02 -3.33 -21.59
CA ASN A 80 -19.02 -2.84 -20.68
C ASN A 80 -19.22 -1.35 -20.95
N SER A 81 -20.40 -1.04 -21.47
CA SER A 81 -20.93 0.31 -21.63
C SER A 81 -21.53 0.84 -20.32
N ASN A 82 -21.14 0.29 -19.17
CA ASN A 82 -21.47 0.90 -17.88
C ASN A 82 -20.44 2.00 -17.60
N LEU A 83 -20.93 3.24 -17.52
CA LEU A 83 -20.18 4.38 -17.01
C LEU A 83 -19.77 4.21 -15.54
N GLU A 84 -20.30 3.18 -14.89
CA GLU A 84 -19.85 2.64 -13.61
C GLU A 84 -19.02 1.38 -13.88
N GLY A 85 -17.70 1.46 -13.71
CA GLY A 85 -16.79 0.36 -13.96
C GLY A 85 -17.20 -0.93 -13.23
N ASP A 86 -16.89 -2.08 -13.84
CA ASP A 86 -17.21 -3.38 -13.25
C ASP A 86 -16.54 -3.54 -11.90
N ILE A 87 -17.31 -3.99 -10.90
CA ILE A 87 -16.81 -4.38 -9.58
C ILE A 87 -16.51 -5.87 -9.59
N TYR A 88 -15.31 -6.24 -9.11
CA TYR A 88 -14.85 -7.62 -9.04
C TYR A 88 -14.98 -8.17 -7.60
N TYR A 89 -15.93 -9.08 -7.39
CA TYR A 89 -16.21 -9.66 -6.05
C TYR A 89 -15.24 -10.77 -5.63
N ASP A 90 -14.32 -11.17 -6.51
CA ASP A 90 -13.16 -12.00 -6.21
C ASP A 90 -11.95 -11.15 -5.75
N VAL A 91 -12.02 -9.83 -5.89
CA VAL A 91 -11.02 -8.89 -5.36
C VAL A 91 -11.43 -8.42 -3.97
N HIS A 92 -10.55 -8.69 -3.01
CA HIS A 92 -10.75 -8.40 -1.59
C HIS A 92 -9.68 -7.43 -1.08
N ILE A 93 -10.08 -6.41 -0.31
CA ILE A 93 -9.17 -5.42 0.30
C ILE A 93 -9.34 -5.45 1.82
N PHE A 94 -8.24 -5.60 2.56
CA PHE A 94 -8.24 -5.47 4.02
C PHE A 94 -8.46 -4.02 4.43
N TYR A 95 -9.32 -3.82 5.42
CA TYR A 95 -9.79 -2.51 5.85
C TYR A 95 -9.83 -2.41 7.37
N TYR A 96 -9.40 -1.25 7.89
CA TYR A 96 -9.24 -1.00 9.32
C TYR A 96 -10.10 0.22 9.73
N THR A 97 -10.91 0.04 10.77
CA THR A 97 -11.85 1.06 11.31
C THR A 97 -11.35 1.70 12.61
N TRP A 98 -10.05 1.61 12.90
CA TRP A 98 -9.48 1.94 14.21
C TRP A 98 -8.93 3.38 14.33
N PHE A 99 -9.08 4.22 13.30
CA PHE A 99 -8.52 5.58 13.33
C PHE A 99 -9.49 6.57 13.98
N GLY A 100 -8.97 7.50 14.77
CA GLY A 100 -9.78 8.52 15.46
C GLY A 100 -9.15 9.91 15.42
N SER A 101 -9.97 10.95 15.46
CA SER A 101 -9.55 12.36 15.41
C SER A 101 -10.14 13.17 16.57
N PRO A 102 -9.47 14.25 17.03
CA PRO A 102 -9.96 15.06 18.16
C PRO A 102 -11.37 15.63 17.98
N LYS A 103 -11.76 15.91 16.73
CA LYS A 103 -13.06 16.54 16.42
C LYS A 103 -14.24 15.61 16.72
N LEU A 104 -14.09 14.30 16.48
CA LEU A 104 -15.17 13.31 16.60
C LEU A 104 -14.96 12.37 17.78
N ASP A 105 -13.71 11.97 18.03
CA ASP A 105 -13.34 10.96 19.04
C ASP A 105 -12.74 11.59 20.31
N GLY A 106 -12.57 12.92 20.35
CA GLY A 106 -12.00 13.66 21.49
C GLY A 106 -10.48 13.57 21.63
N LYS A 107 -9.84 12.63 20.93
CA LYS A 107 -8.38 12.47 20.82
C LYS A 107 -8.01 11.81 19.49
N TYR A 108 -6.72 11.82 19.16
CA TYR A 108 -6.20 10.94 18.11
C TYR A 108 -6.19 9.49 18.61
N ILE A 109 -6.54 8.55 17.73
CA ILE A 109 -6.48 7.10 17.97
C ILE A 109 -5.79 6.48 16.76
N HIS A 110 -4.84 5.55 17.01
CA HIS A 110 -3.90 4.97 16.05
C HIS A 110 -2.96 5.96 15.32
N TRP A 111 -3.36 7.20 15.04
CA TRP A 111 -2.46 8.18 14.44
C TRP A 111 -1.32 8.57 15.37
N ASP A 112 -1.56 8.62 16.68
CA ASP A 112 -0.58 8.90 17.73
C ASP A 112 0.11 7.61 18.23
N HIS A 113 0.31 6.62 17.36
CA HIS A 113 0.82 5.31 17.73
C HIS A 113 2.14 5.39 18.53
N VAL A 114 2.36 4.43 19.43
CA VAL A 114 3.63 4.32 20.15
C VAL A 114 4.76 3.90 19.21
N LEU A 115 5.94 4.48 19.42
CA LEU A 115 7.18 3.98 18.82
C LEU A 115 7.50 2.62 19.46
N VAL A 116 7.18 1.53 18.75
CA VAL A 116 7.32 0.16 19.26
C VAL A 116 8.80 -0.13 19.53
N PRO A 117 9.17 -0.44 20.78
CA PRO A 117 10.57 -0.69 21.11
C PRO A 117 11.06 -1.99 20.47
N HIS A 118 12.33 -2.00 20.09
CA HIS A 118 12.99 -3.24 19.70
C HIS A 118 13.00 -4.23 20.88
N TRP A 119 12.87 -5.53 20.60
CA TRP A 119 12.79 -6.58 21.64
C TRP A 119 14.08 -6.71 22.48
N ASP A 120 15.26 -6.48 21.89
CA ASP A 120 16.53 -6.36 22.61
C ASP A 120 16.66 -4.96 23.25
N PRO A 121 16.71 -4.85 24.59
CA PRO A 121 16.83 -3.57 25.29
C PRO A 121 18.07 -2.75 24.91
N LYS A 122 19.17 -3.40 24.52
CA LYS A 122 20.40 -2.71 24.11
C LYS A 122 20.21 -1.97 22.79
N ILE A 123 19.48 -2.60 21.87
CA ILE A 123 19.12 -1.99 20.58
C ILE A 123 18.01 -0.97 20.80
N ALA A 124 17.01 -1.25 21.64
CA ALA A 124 15.94 -0.31 21.94
C ALA A 124 16.45 1.01 22.55
N ALA A 125 17.58 0.97 23.28
CA ALA A 125 18.20 2.16 23.85
C ALA A 125 18.75 3.14 22.79
N SER A 126 19.03 2.68 21.57
CA SER A 126 19.53 3.54 20.49
C SER A 126 18.43 4.19 19.63
N TYR A 127 17.16 3.85 19.85
CA TYR A 127 16.04 4.38 19.08
C TYR A 127 15.17 5.35 19.90
N PRO A 128 14.47 6.30 19.23
CA PRO A 128 13.49 7.16 19.87
C PRO A 128 12.40 6.35 20.58
N LYS A 129 11.86 6.93 21.66
CA LYS A 129 10.76 6.38 22.45
C LYS A 129 9.67 7.43 22.58
N GLY A 130 8.44 6.99 22.81
CA GLY A 130 7.29 7.88 22.98
C GLY A 130 6.18 7.53 22.00
N ARG A 131 5.35 8.53 21.70
CA ARG A 131 4.23 8.46 20.76
C ARG A 131 4.39 9.52 19.69
N HIS A 132 3.83 9.25 18.52
CA HIS A 132 3.69 10.26 17.48
C HIS A 132 2.77 11.41 17.96
N THR A 133 2.98 12.63 17.45
CA THR A 133 2.19 13.83 17.79
C THR A 133 1.47 14.41 16.56
N PRO A 134 0.27 13.89 16.22
CA PRO A 134 -0.49 14.39 15.07
C PRO A 134 -0.94 15.86 15.26
N PRO A 135 -1.18 16.62 14.17
CA PRO A 135 -1.37 16.12 12.81
C PRO A 135 -0.12 16.02 11.94
N GLU A 136 0.99 16.70 12.25
CA GLU A 136 2.19 16.68 11.40
C GLU A 136 3.06 15.44 11.60
N ASP A 137 3.03 14.85 12.80
CA ASP A 137 3.78 13.64 13.15
C ASP A 137 2.79 12.50 13.44
N ILE A 138 2.57 11.62 12.46
CA ILE A 138 1.68 10.46 12.58
C ILE A 138 2.47 9.15 12.55
N GLY A 139 1.89 8.08 13.11
CA GLY A 139 2.42 6.71 13.09
C GLY A 139 2.39 6.03 11.72
N SER A 140 2.84 6.71 10.67
CA SER A 140 2.90 6.22 9.30
C SER A 140 4.06 6.87 8.56
N SER A 141 4.72 6.10 7.69
CA SER A 141 5.73 6.67 6.76
C SER A 141 5.10 7.44 5.60
N PHE A 142 3.78 7.33 5.40
CA PHE A 142 3.01 8.03 4.37
C PHE A 142 1.93 8.91 5.01
N TYR A 143 1.60 10.03 4.37
CA TYR A 143 0.55 10.92 4.84
C TYR A 143 -0.74 10.71 4.01
N PRO A 144 -1.88 10.39 4.63
CA PRO A 144 -3.14 10.23 3.91
C PRO A 144 -3.63 11.57 3.34
N GLU A 145 -4.18 11.55 2.12
CA GLU A 145 -4.77 12.75 1.51
C GLU A 145 -5.93 13.32 2.34
N LEU A 146 -6.70 12.44 3.00
CA LEU A 146 -7.78 12.79 3.92
C LEU A 146 -7.30 13.28 5.30
N GLY A 147 -5.98 13.39 5.51
CA GLY A 147 -5.38 13.75 6.80
C GLY A 147 -5.61 12.69 7.89
N PRO A 148 -5.26 12.99 9.16
CA PRO A 148 -5.50 12.10 10.30
C PRO A 148 -6.99 12.07 10.65
N TYR A 149 -7.75 11.34 9.85
CA TYR A 149 -9.20 11.26 9.88
C TYR A 149 -9.74 10.41 11.05
N SER A 150 -11.05 10.49 11.29
CA SER A 150 -11.77 9.52 12.11
C SER A 150 -12.45 8.49 11.23
N SER A 151 -12.33 7.21 11.58
CA SER A 151 -13.10 6.12 10.97
C SER A 151 -14.60 6.22 11.27
N ARG A 152 -15.00 7.00 12.29
CA ARG A 152 -16.40 7.29 12.63
C ARG A 152 -17.01 8.41 11.78
N ASP A 153 -16.21 9.11 10.99
CA ASP A 153 -16.70 10.18 10.13
C ASP A 153 -17.44 9.59 8.91
N PRO A 154 -18.75 9.87 8.73
CA PRO A 154 -19.50 9.34 7.61
C PRO A 154 -18.95 9.80 6.25
N ASP A 155 -18.41 11.01 6.16
CA ASP A 155 -17.86 11.53 4.89
C ASP A 155 -16.57 10.77 4.50
N ILE A 156 -15.81 10.33 5.50
CA ILE A 156 -14.63 9.48 5.30
C ILE A 156 -15.03 8.07 4.87
N LEU A 157 -16.07 7.48 5.47
CA LEU A 157 -16.60 6.18 5.05
C LEU A 157 -17.07 6.21 3.60
N GLU A 158 -17.81 7.24 3.20
CA GLU A 158 -18.24 7.43 1.81
C GLU A 158 -17.04 7.56 0.87
N SER A 159 -16.07 8.42 1.21
CA SER A 159 -14.85 8.60 0.42
C SER A 159 -14.07 7.28 0.24
N HIS A 160 -13.98 6.46 1.29
CA HIS A 160 -13.33 5.14 1.19
C HIS A 160 -14.11 4.17 0.30
N MET A 161 -15.44 4.17 0.35
CA MET A 161 -16.23 3.32 -0.55
C MET A 161 -16.08 3.76 -2.01
N GLU A 162 -16.04 5.06 -2.29
CA GLU A 162 -15.76 5.60 -3.62
C GLU A 162 -14.38 5.16 -4.13
N GLN A 163 -13.35 5.18 -3.26
CA GLN A 163 -12.00 4.69 -3.60
C GLN A 163 -12.00 3.18 -3.90
N LEU A 164 -12.74 2.38 -3.14
CA LEU A 164 -12.87 0.94 -3.39
C LEU A 164 -13.57 0.67 -4.73
N ARG A 165 -14.62 1.44 -5.06
CA ARG A 165 -15.27 1.37 -6.38
C ARG A 165 -14.32 1.77 -7.50
N ALA A 166 -13.56 2.85 -7.32
CA ALA A 166 -12.55 3.29 -8.30
C ALA A 166 -11.44 2.25 -8.50
N ALA A 167 -11.12 1.47 -7.45
CA ALA A 167 -10.21 0.33 -7.51
C ALA A 167 -10.85 -0.96 -8.07
N ALA A 168 -12.14 -0.93 -8.44
CA ALA A 168 -12.92 -2.07 -8.91
C ALA A 168 -12.98 -3.26 -7.91
N ALA A 169 -12.75 -3.00 -6.62
CA ALA A 169 -12.76 -4.03 -5.58
C ALA A 169 -14.17 -4.22 -5.00
N GLY A 170 -14.68 -5.44 -5.05
CA GLY A 170 -16.04 -5.75 -4.62
C GLY A 170 -16.19 -6.20 -3.18
N VAL A 171 -15.10 -6.51 -2.48
CA VAL A 171 -15.15 -7.02 -1.11
C VAL A 171 -14.21 -6.25 -0.19
N LEU A 172 -14.78 -5.62 0.83
CA LEU A 172 -14.08 -5.06 1.97
C LEU A 172 -13.94 -6.14 3.05
N VAL A 173 -12.73 -6.42 3.49
CA VAL A 173 -12.43 -7.36 4.58
C VAL A 173 -12.09 -6.58 5.84
N LEU A 174 -13.08 -6.46 6.72
CA LEU A 174 -12.99 -5.69 7.95
C LEU A 174 -12.11 -6.42 8.99
N SER A 175 -11.05 -5.74 9.45
CA SER A 175 -10.35 -6.11 10.68
C SER A 175 -11.30 -5.95 11.86
N TRP A 176 -11.65 -7.06 12.53
CA TRP A 176 -12.71 -7.08 13.52
C TRP A 176 -12.27 -7.67 14.86
N TYR A 177 -12.61 -6.96 15.93
CA TYR A 177 -12.54 -7.42 17.31
C TYR A 177 -13.95 -7.63 17.88
N PRO A 178 -14.14 -8.58 18.81
CA PRO A 178 -15.41 -8.72 19.51
C PRO A 178 -15.83 -7.45 20.27
N PRO A 179 -17.12 -7.27 20.56
CA PRO A 179 -17.62 -6.09 21.28
C PRO A 179 -16.87 -5.83 22.59
N GLY A 180 -16.51 -4.56 22.82
CA GLY A 180 -15.73 -4.12 23.97
C GLY A 180 -14.24 -4.50 23.93
N MET A 181 -13.74 -5.10 22.84
CA MET A 181 -12.33 -5.40 22.64
C MET A 181 -11.71 -4.52 21.55
N ALA A 182 -10.41 -4.30 21.66
CA ALA A 182 -9.57 -3.60 20.69
C ALA A 182 -8.13 -4.13 20.79
N ASP A 183 -7.25 -3.71 19.88
CA ASP A 183 -5.81 -3.90 20.07
C ASP A 183 -5.27 -2.96 21.16
N ASP A 184 -4.01 -3.18 21.54
CA ASP A 184 -3.33 -2.44 22.62
C ASP A 184 -3.20 -0.93 22.38
N ASN A 185 -3.41 -0.44 21.14
CA ASN A 185 -3.24 0.95 20.74
C ASN A 185 -4.54 1.61 20.24
N GLY A 186 -5.65 0.87 20.26
CA GLY A 186 -6.94 1.29 19.73
C GLY A 186 -8.04 1.46 20.79
N GLU A 187 -9.26 1.63 20.31
CA GLU A 187 -10.50 1.58 21.09
C GLU A 187 -11.50 0.66 20.38
N PRO A 188 -12.52 0.14 21.09
CA PRO A 188 -13.53 -0.72 20.46
C PRO A 188 -14.19 -0.02 19.27
N THR A 189 -14.41 -0.76 18.18
CA THR A 189 -14.93 -0.24 16.90
C THR A 189 -16.18 -0.97 16.41
N GLU A 190 -16.78 -1.84 17.22
CA GLU A 190 -17.96 -2.61 16.85
C GLU A 190 -19.18 -1.72 16.56
N ASP A 191 -19.22 -0.53 17.16
CA ASP A 191 -20.26 0.46 16.97
C ASP A 191 -20.29 1.03 15.54
N LEU A 192 -19.16 0.99 14.82
CA LEU A 192 -19.05 1.44 13.42
C LEU A 192 -19.60 0.44 12.41
N VAL A 193 -19.74 -0.83 12.79
CA VAL A 193 -20.09 -1.92 11.85
C VAL A 193 -21.39 -1.65 11.09
N PRO A 194 -22.49 -1.21 11.74
CA PRO A 194 -23.73 -0.88 11.02
C PRO A 194 -23.54 0.23 9.98
N SER A 195 -22.87 1.34 10.35
CA SER A 195 -22.62 2.46 9.43
C SER A 195 -21.73 2.07 8.24
N LEU A 196 -20.73 1.21 8.48
CA LEU A 196 -19.89 0.66 7.44
C LEU A 196 -20.68 -0.22 6.46
N LEU A 197 -21.56 -1.10 6.98
CA LEU A 197 -22.41 -1.96 6.16
C LEU A 197 -23.37 -1.14 5.28
N ASP A 198 -23.95 -0.08 5.84
CA ASP A 198 -24.82 0.83 5.10
C ASP A 198 -24.07 1.57 3.98
N ALA A 199 -22.86 2.08 4.26
CA ALA A 199 -22.02 2.73 3.26
C ALA A 199 -21.62 1.74 2.16
N ALA A 200 -21.12 0.56 2.53
CA ALA A 200 -20.75 -0.49 1.57
C ALA A 200 -21.95 -0.88 0.69
N HIS A 201 -23.14 -1.00 1.26
CA HIS A 201 -24.37 -1.33 0.53
C HIS A 201 -24.71 -0.28 -0.54
N ARG A 202 -24.62 1.01 -0.21
CA ARG A 202 -24.85 2.11 -1.17
C ARG A 202 -23.92 2.06 -2.37
N HIS A 203 -22.71 1.55 -2.18
CA HIS A 203 -21.66 1.46 -3.21
C HIS A 203 -21.55 0.09 -3.90
N GLY A 204 -22.46 -0.85 -3.57
CA GLY A 204 -22.42 -2.21 -4.13
C GLY A 204 -21.26 -3.07 -3.61
N ILE A 205 -20.60 -2.66 -2.52
CA ILE A 205 -19.46 -3.36 -1.91
C ILE A 205 -20.00 -4.39 -0.90
N LYS A 206 -19.42 -5.59 -0.90
CA LYS A 206 -19.68 -6.61 0.12
C LYS A 206 -18.70 -6.48 1.26
N VAL A 207 -19.14 -6.82 2.47
CA VAL A 207 -18.29 -6.83 3.66
C VAL A 207 -18.09 -8.27 4.12
N LYS A 208 -16.84 -8.65 4.34
CA LYS A 208 -16.43 -9.83 5.12
C LYS A 208 -15.70 -9.34 6.36
N HIS A 209 -15.56 -10.17 7.38
CA HIS A 209 -14.71 -9.88 8.53
C HIS A 209 -13.54 -10.86 8.56
N ALA A 210 -12.41 -10.39 9.07
CA ALA A 210 -11.29 -11.22 9.50
C ALA A 210 -11.06 -10.92 10.98
N SER A 211 -11.22 -11.94 11.81
CA SER A 211 -11.05 -11.78 13.24
C SER A 211 -9.57 -11.74 13.60
N VAL A 212 -9.21 -10.83 14.51
CA VAL A 212 -7.84 -10.61 14.94
C VAL A 212 -7.71 -11.07 16.39
N PHE A 213 -7.37 -12.35 16.59
CA PHE A 213 -7.10 -12.95 17.91
C PHE A 213 -6.08 -14.09 17.81
#